data_AF-A0A2V7DD22-F1
#
_entry.id   AF-A0A2V7DD22-F1
#
_cell.length_a   1.000
_cell.length_b   1.000
_cell.length_c   1.000
_cell.angle_alpha   90.00
_cell.angle_beta   90.00
_cell.angle_gamma   90.00
#
_symmetry.space_group_name_H-M   'P 1'
#
loop_
_entity.id
_entity.type
_entity.pdbx_description
1 polymer ?
#
loop_
_entity_poly.entity_id
_entity_poly.type
_entity_poly.pdbx_seq_one_letter_code
_entity_poly.pdbx_strand_id
1 'polypeptide(L)'
;SDLVVAADGRHSALRAQAGLKVKELGAPMDVLWFHLSASRQGSTQSMGRFDAGQIFIMIYRGEYWQCGYVIPKGAFERIRAAGLPAFRDGVARLAPMLSEQVRELRTWDDVKLLTVCVDRLTRWYRPGFLCIGDAAHAMSPIGGVGINLAIQDAVAAANILAAPLRAGLATTEHLRRVQRRRQWPTRVTQRFQVAIQNRVIASVLSTAKPLRPPLAVRLLRLVPRLRRIPARLVGIGVRPEHVKMERAPGRDLRSS
;
A
#
# COMPACT_ATOMS: atom_id res chain seq x y z
N SER A 1 -11.97 -21.51 -19.74
CA SER A 1 -10.93 -21.42 -18.70
C SER A 1 -11.41 -22.12 -17.45
N ASP A 2 -10.61 -22.99 -16.83
CA ASP A 2 -11.00 -23.73 -15.62
C ASP A 2 -11.01 -22.86 -14.35
N LEU A 3 -10.27 -21.74 -14.38
CA LEU A 3 -10.25 -20.72 -13.34
C LEU A 3 -9.86 -19.36 -13.91
N VAL A 4 -10.56 -18.30 -13.50
CA VAL A 4 -10.19 -16.90 -13.74
C VAL A 4 -9.69 -16.28 -12.44
N VAL A 5 -8.51 -15.66 -12.46
CA VAL A 5 -7.94 -14.95 -11.30
C VAL A 5 -7.89 -13.45 -11.58
N ALA A 6 -8.68 -12.67 -10.84
CA ALA A 6 -8.68 -11.23 -10.88
C ALA A 6 -7.57 -10.66 -9.98
N ALA A 7 -6.59 -10.02 -10.62
CA ALA A 7 -5.48 -9.29 -9.99
C ALA A 7 -5.34 -7.87 -10.60
N ASP A 8 -6.45 -7.31 -11.07
CA ASP A 8 -6.59 -6.04 -11.80
C ASP A 8 -6.71 -4.80 -10.89
N GLY A 9 -6.32 -4.93 -9.63
CA GLY A 9 -6.16 -3.80 -8.70
C GLY A 9 -7.46 -3.30 -8.06
N ARG A 10 -7.36 -2.16 -7.36
CA ARG A 10 -8.41 -1.62 -6.46
C ARG A 10 -9.71 -1.23 -7.17
N HIS A 11 -9.65 -0.94 -8.47
CA HIS A 11 -10.80 -0.61 -9.31
C HIS A 11 -11.21 -1.80 -10.19
N SER A 12 -10.93 -3.02 -9.72
CA SER A 12 -11.20 -4.25 -10.47
C SER A 12 -12.59 -4.26 -11.09
N ALA A 13 -12.64 -4.29 -12.42
CA ALA A 13 -13.90 -4.44 -13.15
C ALA A 13 -14.44 -5.86 -12.97
N LEU A 14 -13.53 -6.84 -12.85
CA LEU A 14 -13.86 -8.25 -12.69
C LEU A 14 -14.59 -8.53 -11.37
N ARG A 15 -14.16 -7.93 -10.25
CA ARG A 15 -14.86 -8.11 -8.95
C ARG A 15 -16.28 -7.54 -8.99
N ALA A 16 -16.48 -6.44 -9.72
CA ALA A 16 -17.78 -5.81 -9.89
C ALA A 16 -18.70 -6.68 -10.78
N GLN A 17 -18.21 -7.13 -11.93
CA GLN A 17 -18.95 -8.02 -12.83
C GLN A 17 -19.30 -9.36 -12.17
N ALA A 18 -18.44 -9.90 -11.30
CA ALA A 18 -18.71 -11.11 -10.53
C ALA A 18 -19.71 -10.92 -9.36
N GLY A 19 -20.23 -9.70 -9.17
CA GLY A 19 -21.19 -9.36 -8.12
C GLY A 19 -20.67 -9.66 -6.71
N LEU A 20 -19.36 -9.50 -6.48
CA LEU A 20 -18.77 -9.74 -5.17
C LEU A 20 -18.96 -8.54 -4.25
N LYS A 21 -19.45 -8.80 -3.02
CA LYS A 21 -19.75 -7.75 -2.06
C LYS A 21 -18.47 -7.14 -1.48
N VAL A 22 -18.30 -5.84 -1.67
CA VAL A 22 -17.23 -5.04 -1.08
C VAL A 22 -17.68 -4.48 0.27
N LYS A 23 -16.81 -4.58 1.27
CA LYS A 23 -16.93 -3.85 2.53
C LYS A 23 -15.94 -2.69 2.50
N GLU A 24 -16.46 -1.48 2.43
CA GLU A 24 -15.66 -0.26 2.52
C GLU A 24 -15.31 0.03 3.99
N LEU A 25 -14.04 0.37 4.23
CA LEU A 25 -13.52 0.79 5.52
C LEU A 25 -13.16 2.29 5.52
N GLY A 26 -13.02 2.88 4.34
CA GLY A 26 -12.76 4.30 4.12
C GLY A 26 -11.32 4.71 4.43
N ALA A 27 -10.92 5.87 3.91
CA ALA A 27 -9.67 6.55 4.24
C ALA A 27 -9.90 8.07 4.26
N PRO A 28 -9.36 8.81 5.24
CA PRO A 28 -9.58 10.26 5.36
C PRO A 28 -8.70 11.09 4.43
N MET A 29 -7.87 10.47 3.61
CA MET A 29 -6.79 11.12 2.86
C MET A 29 -6.68 10.63 1.42
N ASP A 30 -6.05 11.43 0.58
CA ASP A 30 -5.44 11.03 -0.70
C ASP A 30 -3.95 11.43 -0.69
N VAL A 31 -3.19 10.99 -1.69
CA VAL A 31 -1.76 11.33 -1.81
C VAL A 31 -1.43 11.83 -3.20
N LEU A 32 -0.74 12.96 -3.28
CA LEU A 32 -0.16 13.48 -4.52
C LEU A 32 1.29 13.03 -4.63
N TRP A 33 1.58 12.19 -5.61
CA TRP A 33 2.92 11.67 -5.88
C TRP A 33 3.60 12.46 -7.00
N PHE A 34 4.85 12.83 -6.79
CA PHE A 34 5.69 13.46 -7.79
C PHE A 34 7.16 13.16 -7.49
N HIS A 35 8.04 13.42 -8.45
CA HIS A 35 9.47 13.27 -8.26
C HIS A 35 10.17 14.62 -8.34
N LEU A 36 11.21 14.81 -7.54
CA LEU A 36 12.08 15.99 -7.58
C LEU A 36 13.53 15.51 -7.56
N SER A 37 14.41 16.14 -8.33
CA SER A 37 15.83 15.80 -8.29
C SER A 37 16.40 15.91 -6.87
N ALA A 38 17.31 15.00 -6.51
CA ALA A 38 17.99 15.08 -5.23
C ALA A 38 19.30 15.86 -5.38
N SER A 39 19.58 16.78 -4.47
CA SER A 39 20.88 17.44 -4.46
C SER A 39 21.96 16.46 -3.95
N ARG A 40 23.11 16.43 -4.61
CA ARG A 40 24.25 15.55 -4.24
C ARG A 40 24.83 15.83 -2.86
N GLN A 41 24.51 16.96 -2.25
CA GLN A 41 25.02 17.39 -0.94
C GLN A 41 23.99 17.26 0.20
N GLY A 42 22.78 16.79 -0.12
CA GLY A 42 21.70 16.61 0.86
C GLY A 42 21.76 15.29 1.62
N SER A 43 21.03 15.21 2.74
CA SER A 43 20.80 13.94 3.45
C SER A 43 20.13 12.93 2.52
N THR A 44 20.66 11.71 2.46
CA THR A 44 20.09 10.59 1.68
C THR A 44 19.05 9.78 2.46
N GLN A 45 18.76 10.18 3.70
CA GLN A 45 17.76 9.49 4.53
C GLN A 45 16.36 9.85 4.08
N SER A 46 15.49 8.84 3.93
CA SER A 46 14.06 9.06 3.69
C SER A 46 13.41 9.71 4.92
N MET A 47 12.59 10.74 4.71
CA MET A 47 12.03 11.57 5.77
C MET A 47 10.52 11.71 5.64
N GLY A 48 9.83 11.78 6.78
CA GLY A 48 8.44 12.22 6.86
C GLY A 48 8.37 13.50 7.67
N ARG A 49 7.70 14.52 7.14
CA ARG A 49 7.42 15.78 7.82
C ARG A 49 5.93 15.87 8.11
N PHE A 50 5.61 16.31 9.31
CA PHE A 50 4.25 16.47 9.81
C PHE A 50 4.13 17.90 10.30
N ASP A 51 3.22 18.65 9.72
CA ASP A 51 2.87 20.01 10.13
C ASP A 51 1.34 20.13 10.23
N ALA A 52 0.85 21.25 10.77
CA ALA A 52 -0.58 21.52 10.87
C ALA A 52 -1.29 21.34 9.51
N GLY A 53 -2.21 20.38 9.41
CA GLY A 53 -2.96 20.12 8.19
C GLY A 53 -2.21 19.36 7.09
N GLN A 54 -0.92 19.02 7.26
CA GLN A 54 -0.07 18.58 6.15
C GLN A 54 0.90 17.47 6.54
N ILE A 55 1.00 16.45 5.68
CA ILE A 55 1.99 15.37 5.80
C ILE A 55 2.73 15.26 4.48
N PHE A 56 4.05 15.29 4.56
CA PHE A 56 4.93 15.20 3.41
C PHE A 56 5.94 14.09 3.60
N ILE A 57 6.03 13.20 2.62
CA ILE A 57 6.91 12.02 2.64
C ILE A 57 7.93 12.18 1.52
N MET A 58 9.19 11.92 1.82
CA MET A 58 10.29 11.93 0.88
C MET A 58 11.02 10.59 0.95
N ILE A 59 11.09 9.89 -0.17
CA ILE A 59 11.80 8.61 -0.30
C ILE A 59 12.94 8.78 -1.29
N TYR A 60 14.18 8.60 -0.83
CA TYR A 60 15.36 8.71 -1.68
C TYR A 60 15.46 7.51 -2.61
N ARG A 61 15.61 7.76 -3.92
CA ARG A 61 15.73 6.74 -4.97
C ARG A 61 17.09 6.75 -5.66
N GLY A 62 18.09 7.37 -5.04
CA GLY A 62 19.47 7.43 -5.55
C GLY A 62 19.76 8.74 -6.28
N GLU A 63 18.93 9.13 -7.23
CA GLU A 63 19.13 10.38 -8.01
C GLU A 63 18.00 11.39 -7.79
N TYR A 64 16.86 10.93 -7.27
CA TYR A 64 15.67 11.74 -7.05
C TYR A 64 14.96 11.37 -5.75
N TRP A 65 14.08 12.26 -5.31
CA TRP A 65 13.12 12.07 -4.25
C TRP A 65 11.78 11.65 -4.85
N GLN A 66 11.25 10.50 -4.45
CA GLN A 66 9.84 10.21 -4.58
C GLN A 66 9.09 10.92 -3.45
N CYS A 67 8.34 11.95 -3.81
CA CYS A 67 7.62 12.82 -2.89
C CYS A 67 6.14 12.42 -2.83
N GLY A 68 5.61 12.30 -1.62
CA GLY A 68 4.19 12.05 -1.35
C GLY A 68 3.61 13.16 -0.49
N TYR A 69 2.74 13.97 -1.07
CA TYR A 69 2.04 15.05 -0.37
C TYR A 69 0.63 14.59 -0.02
N VAL A 70 0.38 14.37 1.28
CA VAL A 70 -0.89 13.84 1.77
C VAL A 70 -1.89 14.97 1.92
N ILE A 71 -3.08 14.76 1.38
CA ILE A 71 -4.16 15.74 1.36
C ILE A 71 -5.43 15.12 1.94
N PRO A 72 -6.39 15.93 2.43
CA PRO A 72 -7.72 15.42 2.76
C PRO A 72 -8.37 14.73 1.56
N LYS A 73 -9.17 13.70 1.83
CA LYS A 73 -9.91 12.96 0.80
C LYS A 73 -10.68 13.91 -0.12
N GLY A 74 -10.52 13.79 -1.44
CA GLY A 74 -11.22 14.61 -2.42
C GLY A 74 -10.77 16.07 -2.50
N ALA A 75 -9.67 16.45 -1.84
CA ALA A 75 -9.18 17.84 -1.87
C ALA A 75 -8.42 18.20 -3.14
N PHE A 76 -8.13 17.24 -4.03
CA PHE A 76 -7.27 17.47 -5.19
C PHE A 76 -7.79 18.56 -6.12
N GLU A 77 -9.08 18.54 -6.48
CA GLU A 77 -9.63 19.56 -7.40
C GLU A 77 -9.55 20.98 -6.83
N ARG A 78 -9.73 21.13 -5.51
CA ARG A 78 -9.55 22.44 -4.85
C ARG A 78 -8.08 22.90 -4.89
N ILE A 79 -7.15 21.98 -4.65
CA ILE A 79 -5.70 22.27 -4.73
C ILE A 79 -5.31 22.63 -6.17
N ARG A 80 -5.86 21.90 -7.15
CA ARG A 80 -5.65 22.14 -8.57
C ARG A 80 -6.17 23.53 -8.99
N ALA A 81 -7.35 23.89 -8.52
CA ALA A 81 -7.95 25.21 -8.77
C ALA A 81 -7.16 26.37 -8.14
N ALA A 82 -6.49 26.15 -7.01
CA ALA A 82 -5.60 27.14 -6.39
C ALA A 82 -4.30 27.39 -7.20
N GLY A 83 -4.00 26.52 -8.16
CA GLY A 83 -2.89 26.68 -9.09
C GLY A 83 -1.59 26.00 -8.65
N LEU A 84 -0.79 25.64 -9.66
CA LEU A 84 0.49 24.96 -9.44
C LEU A 84 1.50 25.79 -8.63
N PRO A 85 1.61 27.13 -8.80
CA PRO A 85 2.49 27.94 -7.94
C PRO A 85 2.16 27.82 -6.44
N ALA A 86 0.88 27.91 -6.07
CA ALA A 86 0.46 27.77 -4.67
C ALA A 86 0.78 26.38 -4.10
N PHE A 87 0.66 25.33 -4.92
CA PHE A 87 1.08 23.98 -4.55
C PHE A 87 2.59 23.90 -4.32
N ARG A 88 3.40 24.45 -5.23
CA ARG A 88 4.86 24.50 -5.09
C ARG A 88 5.28 25.22 -3.82
N ASP A 89 4.65 26.35 -3.49
CA ASP A 89 4.90 27.10 -2.25
C ASP A 89 4.56 26.26 -1.01
N GLY A 90 3.47 25.49 -1.06
CA GLY A 90 3.11 24.55 -0.01
C GLY A 90 4.17 23.47 0.23
N VAL A 91 4.71 22.90 -0.86
CA VAL A 91 5.82 21.93 -0.78
C VAL A 91 7.08 22.61 -0.24
N ALA A 92 7.46 23.79 -0.73
CA ALA A 92 8.64 24.53 -0.27
C ALA A 92 8.58 24.87 1.23
N ARG A 93 7.39 25.24 1.76
CA ARG A 93 7.22 25.47 3.21
C ARG A 93 7.46 24.21 4.02
N LEU A 94 6.90 23.08 3.60
CA LEU A 94 7.11 21.80 4.28
C LEU A 94 8.55 21.32 4.15
N ALA A 95 9.18 21.62 3.03
CA ALA A 95 10.43 21.03 2.59
C ALA A 95 11.37 22.12 2.02
N PRO A 96 11.90 23.04 2.86
CA PRO A 96 12.66 24.20 2.36
C PRO A 96 13.91 23.85 1.56
N MET A 97 14.51 22.69 1.81
CA MET A 97 15.66 22.19 1.05
C MET A 97 15.33 21.78 -0.40
N LEU A 98 14.04 21.75 -0.77
CA LEU A 98 13.55 21.46 -2.12
C LEU A 98 12.93 22.71 -2.80
N SER A 99 13.10 23.91 -2.23
CA SER A 99 12.45 25.13 -2.73
C SER A 99 12.82 25.47 -4.18
N GLU A 100 14.00 25.09 -4.64
CA GLU A 100 14.40 25.27 -6.04
C GLU A 100 13.92 24.12 -6.91
N GLN A 101 14.10 22.88 -6.46
CA GLN A 101 13.71 21.68 -7.20
C GLN A 101 12.21 21.60 -7.44
N VAL A 102 11.36 22.13 -6.55
CA VAL A 102 9.91 22.12 -6.73
C VAL A 102 9.45 22.82 -8.02
N ARG A 103 10.29 23.69 -8.61
CA ARG A 103 10.05 24.33 -9.91
C ARG A 103 10.11 23.34 -11.09
N GLU A 104 10.68 22.15 -10.89
CA GLU A 104 10.67 21.03 -11.85
C GLU A 104 9.25 20.53 -12.15
N LEU A 105 8.31 20.72 -11.23
CA LEU A 105 6.89 20.38 -11.45
C LEU A 105 6.28 21.43 -12.37
N ARG A 106 6.40 21.28 -13.69
CA ARG A 106 5.99 22.28 -14.70
C ARG A 106 4.49 22.31 -14.91
N THR A 107 3.84 21.15 -14.80
CA THR A 107 2.41 20.97 -15.04
C THR A 107 1.79 20.04 -14.00
N TRP A 108 0.46 19.93 -14.00
CA TRP A 108 -0.23 18.94 -13.16
C TRP A 108 0.01 17.50 -13.62
N ASP A 109 0.51 17.27 -14.84
CA ASP A 109 0.87 15.93 -15.29
C ASP A 109 2.07 15.36 -14.53
N ASP A 110 2.90 16.22 -13.94
CA ASP A 110 4.01 15.85 -13.07
C ASP A 110 3.54 15.38 -11.68
N VAL A 111 2.25 15.55 -11.36
CA VAL A 111 1.64 15.23 -10.06
C VAL A 111 0.56 14.18 -10.22
N LYS A 112 0.82 12.96 -9.72
CA LYS A 112 -0.09 11.82 -9.81
C LYS A 112 -0.94 11.69 -8.54
N LEU A 113 -2.25 11.81 -8.68
CA LEU A 113 -3.20 11.55 -7.59
C LEU A 113 -3.33 10.04 -7.33
N LEU A 114 -3.03 9.63 -6.10
CA LEU A 114 -3.42 8.35 -5.53
C LEU A 114 -4.68 8.54 -4.68
N THR A 115 -5.80 8.11 -5.24
CA THR A 115 -7.05 7.98 -4.48
C THR A 115 -6.92 6.80 -3.51
N VAL A 116 -6.82 7.09 -2.21
CA VAL A 116 -6.61 6.04 -1.20
C VAL A 116 -7.94 5.39 -0.87
N CYS A 117 -8.03 4.08 -1.09
CA CYS A 117 -9.18 3.27 -0.73
C CYS A 117 -8.73 2.19 0.25
N VAL A 118 -9.52 1.98 1.30
CA VAL A 118 -9.38 0.82 2.18
C VAL A 118 -10.69 0.08 2.11
N ASP A 119 -10.69 -1.06 1.42
CA ASP A 119 -11.85 -1.90 1.23
C ASP A 119 -11.44 -3.37 1.25
N ARG A 120 -12.42 -4.27 1.36
CA ARG A 120 -12.18 -5.68 1.08
C ARG A 120 -13.44 -6.41 0.69
N LEU A 121 -13.29 -7.45 -0.11
CA LEU A 121 -14.35 -8.40 -0.38
C LEU A 121 -14.71 -9.20 0.87
N THR A 122 -16.00 -9.43 1.10
CA THR A 122 -16.47 -10.37 2.14
C THR A 122 -16.22 -11.82 1.73
N ARG A 123 -16.28 -12.09 0.42
CA ARG A 123 -15.94 -13.35 -0.22
C ARG A 123 -15.09 -13.07 -1.45
N TRP A 124 -13.95 -13.75 -1.56
CA TRP A 124 -12.96 -13.48 -2.62
C TRP A 124 -13.20 -14.30 -3.89
N TYR A 125 -14.19 -15.19 -3.90
CA TYR A 125 -14.34 -16.19 -4.95
C TYR A 125 -15.81 -16.47 -5.33
N ARG A 126 -15.97 -17.03 -6.54
CA ARG A 126 -17.13 -17.77 -7.05
C ARG A 126 -16.63 -19.10 -7.62
N PRO A 127 -17.50 -20.08 -7.95
CA PRO A 127 -17.06 -21.22 -8.77
C PRO A 127 -16.32 -20.73 -10.03
N GLY A 128 -15.08 -21.18 -10.23
CA GLY A 128 -14.25 -20.79 -11.37
C GLY A 128 -13.69 -19.36 -11.35
N PHE A 129 -13.82 -18.60 -10.25
CA PHE A 129 -13.33 -17.21 -10.17
C PHE A 129 -12.75 -16.84 -8.80
N LEU A 130 -11.61 -16.16 -8.77
CA LEU A 130 -10.92 -15.73 -7.54
C LEU A 130 -10.32 -14.34 -7.69
N CYS A 131 -10.53 -13.46 -6.72
CA CYS A 131 -9.81 -12.19 -6.58
C CYS A 131 -8.64 -12.34 -5.60
N ILE A 132 -7.51 -11.69 -5.90
CA ILE A 132 -6.33 -11.57 -5.02
C ILE A 132 -5.77 -10.14 -5.02
N GLY A 133 -4.91 -9.81 -4.05
CA GLY A 133 -4.29 -8.49 -3.96
C GLY A 133 -5.31 -7.35 -3.84
N ASP A 134 -5.00 -6.19 -4.43
CA ASP A 134 -5.85 -4.99 -4.36
C ASP A 134 -7.27 -5.21 -4.91
N ALA A 135 -7.48 -6.18 -5.82
CA ALA A 135 -8.82 -6.55 -6.28
C ALA A 135 -9.67 -7.16 -5.14
N ALA A 136 -9.04 -7.95 -4.26
CA ALA A 136 -9.70 -8.55 -3.11
C ALA A 136 -9.71 -7.64 -1.87
N HIS A 137 -8.71 -6.79 -1.69
CA HIS A 137 -8.57 -5.88 -0.55
C HIS A 137 -7.69 -4.68 -0.88
N ALA A 138 -8.30 -3.53 -1.18
CA ALA A 138 -7.54 -2.30 -1.31
C ALA A 138 -6.94 -1.88 0.05
N MET A 139 -5.67 -1.46 0.04
CA MET A 139 -4.91 -1.12 1.23
C MET A 139 -4.54 0.36 1.28
N SER A 140 -4.40 0.87 2.50
CA SER A 140 -3.80 2.19 2.73
C SER A 140 -2.30 2.13 2.38
N PRO A 141 -1.69 3.21 1.85
CA PRO A 141 -0.25 3.26 1.60
C PRO A 141 0.57 3.34 2.91
N ILE A 142 -0.09 3.52 4.06
CA ILE A 142 0.57 3.59 5.37
C ILE A 142 1.38 2.32 5.61
N GLY A 143 2.69 2.51 5.78
CA GLY A 143 3.63 1.44 6.08
C GLY A 143 3.99 0.55 4.90
N GLY A 144 3.65 0.89 3.65
CA GLY A 144 4.15 0.16 2.47
C GLY A 144 3.78 -1.34 2.40
N VAL A 145 2.81 -1.79 3.20
CA VAL A 145 2.49 -3.22 3.37
C VAL A 145 1.62 -3.82 2.27
N GLY A 146 0.93 -2.98 1.48
CA GLY A 146 -0.09 -3.45 0.53
C GLY A 146 0.48 -4.39 -0.53
N ILE A 147 1.60 -4.02 -1.16
CA ILE A 147 2.22 -4.83 -2.21
C ILE A 147 2.75 -6.17 -1.68
N ASN A 148 3.36 -6.15 -0.48
CA ASN A 148 3.85 -7.37 0.16
C ASN A 148 2.68 -8.34 0.45
N LEU A 149 1.53 -7.83 0.87
CA LEU A 149 0.37 -8.66 1.12
C LEU A 149 -0.22 -9.24 -0.18
N ALA A 150 -0.27 -8.45 -1.26
CA ALA A 150 -0.72 -8.90 -2.57
C ALA A 150 0.19 -10.00 -3.15
N ILE A 151 1.51 -9.84 -3.04
CA ILE A 151 2.48 -10.88 -3.43
C ILE A 151 2.24 -12.16 -2.61
N GLN A 152 2.05 -12.04 -1.30
CA GLN A 152 1.76 -13.20 -0.46
C GLN A 152 0.44 -13.90 -0.84
N ASP A 153 -0.56 -13.17 -1.32
CA ASP A 153 -1.78 -13.80 -1.83
C ASP A 153 -1.52 -14.61 -3.10
N ALA A 154 -0.71 -14.08 -4.02
CA ALA A 154 -0.31 -14.81 -5.22
C ALA A 154 0.46 -16.08 -4.86
N VAL A 155 1.41 -16.01 -3.91
CA VAL A 155 2.15 -17.18 -3.42
C VAL A 155 1.21 -18.20 -2.75
N ALA A 156 0.28 -17.76 -1.90
CA ALA A 156 -0.67 -18.66 -1.27
C ALA A 156 -1.64 -19.29 -2.28
N ALA A 157 -2.10 -18.54 -3.28
CA ALA A 157 -2.93 -19.03 -4.36
C ALA A 157 -2.16 -20.10 -5.16
N ALA A 158 -0.92 -19.83 -5.57
CA ALA A 158 -0.08 -20.79 -6.27
C ALA A 158 0.12 -22.08 -5.44
N ASN A 159 0.49 -21.94 -4.17
CA ASN A 159 0.71 -23.08 -3.26
C ASN A 159 -0.54 -23.95 -3.05
N ILE A 160 -1.74 -23.39 -3.16
CA ILE A 160 -3.01 -24.12 -2.94
C ILE A 160 -3.60 -24.65 -4.24
N LEU A 161 -3.42 -23.92 -5.35
CA LEU A 161 -4.15 -24.15 -6.60
C LEU A 161 -3.31 -24.86 -7.67
N ALA A 162 -1.98 -24.78 -7.64
CA ALA A 162 -1.15 -25.29 -8.73
C ALA A 162 -1.35 -26.79 -8.98
N ALA A 163 -1.24 -27.63 -7.94
CA ALA A 163 -1.45 -29.08 -8.06
C ALA A 163 -2.87 -29.47 -8.51
N PRO A 164 -3.96 -29.00 -7.86
CA PRO A 164 -5.30 -29.37 -8.29
C PRO A 164 -5.68 -28.80 -9.65
N LEU A 165 -5.16 -27.64 -10.07
CA LEU A 165 -5.37 -27.12 -11.44
C LEU A 165 -4.69 -28.01 -12.48
N ARG A 166 -3.44 -28.43 -12.25
CA ARG A 166 -2.74 -29.35 -13.18
C ARG A 166 -3.45 -30.69 -13.31
N ALA A 167 -4.10 -31.16 -12.26
CA ALA A 167 -4.87 -32.40 -12.26
C ALA A 167 -6.30 -32.25 -12.79
N GLY A 168 -6.78 -31.04 -13.11
CA GLY A 168 -8.18 -30.80 -13.46
C GLY A 168 -9.16 -30.99 -12.29
N LEU A 169 -8.68 -30.97 -11.06
CA LEU A 169 -9.42 -31.23 -9.82
C LEU A 169 -9.61 -29.97 -8.95
N ALA A 170 -9.42 -28.78 -9.53
CA ALA A 170 -9.65 -27.54 -8.81
C ALA A 170 -11.14 -27.38 -8.49
N THR A 171 -11.44 -27.02 -7.25
CA THR A 171 -12.82 -26.88 -6.75
C THR A 171 -12.97 -25.56 -6.02
N THR A 172 -14.22 -25.13 -5.83
CA THR A 172 -14.57 -23.96 -5.02
C THR A 172 -13.99 -24.03 -3.60
N GLU A 173 -13.80 -25.23 -3.04
CA GLU A 173 -13.19 -25.39 -1.72
C GLU A 173 -11.71 -25.00 -1.71
N HIS A 174 -10.98 -25.25 -2.81
CA HIS A 174 -9.61 -24.75 -2.95
C HIS A 174 -9.56 -23.21 -2.95
N LEU A 175 -10.49 -22.55 -3.64
CA LEU A 175 -10.61 -21.08 -3.64
C LEU A 175 -10.93 -20.55 -2.23
N ARG A 176 -11.82 -21.25 -1.52
CA ARG A 176 -12.14 -20.95 -0.11
C ARG A 176 -10.92 -21.08 0.80
N ARG A 177 -10.05 -22.08 0.58
CA ARG A 177 -8.79 -22.25 1.31
C ARG A 177 -7.87 -21.04 1.12
N VAL A 178 -7.76 -20.50 -0.09
CA VAL A 178 -6.98 -19.27 -0.35
C VAL A 178 -7.52 -18.11 0.48
N GLN A 179 -8.84 -17.85 0.44
CA GLN A 179 -9.44 -16.79 1.26
C GLN A 179 -9.17 -17.03 2.75
N ARG A 180 -9.44 -18.23 3.30
CA ARG A 180 -9.23 -18.51 4.73
C ARG A 180 -7.78 -18.28 5.16
N ARG A 181 -6.82 -18.63 4.29
CA ARG A 181 -5.39 -18.45 4.55
C ARG A 181 -4.99 -16.97 4.64
N ARG A 182 -5.55 -16.13 3.77
CA ARG A 182 -5.13 -14.73 3.57
C ARG A 182 -6.03 -13.68 4.23
N GLN A 183 -7.26 -14.04 4.57
CA GLN A 183 -8.23 -13.12 5.17
C GLN A 183 -7.80 -12.64 6.57
N TRP A 184 -7.23 -13.51 7.41
CA TRP A 184 -6.80 -13.08 8.75
C TRP A 184 -5.66 -12.04 8.70
N PRO A 185 -4.54 -12.27 7.98
CA PRO A 185 -3.49 -11.24 7.82
C PRO A 185 -4.04 -9.94 7.26
N THR A 186 -4.89 -10.01 6.23
CA THR A 186 -5.57 -8.85 5.62
C THR A 186 -6.36 -8.04 6.65
N ARG A 187 -7.18 -8.71 7.46
CA ARG A 187 -8.00 -8.03 8.48
C ARG A 187 -7.17 -7.36 9.55
N VAL A 188 -6.08 -7.99 10.00
CA VAL A 188 -5.19 -7.43 11.02
C VAL A 188 -4.49 -6.19 10.48
N THR A 189 -3.91 -6.28 9.28
CA THR A 189 -3.24 -5.15 8.63
C THR A 189 -4.18 -3.97 8.42
N GLN A 190 -5.37 -4.19 7.86
CA GLN A 190 -6.35 -3.12 7.65
C GLN A 190 -6.82 -2.49 8.96
N ARG A 191 -7.03 -3.28 10.02
CA ARG A 191 -7.40 -2.72 11.34
C ARG A 191 -6.35 -1.77 11.87
N PHE A 192 -5.07 -2.14 11.74
CA PHE A 192 -3.96 -1.29 12.15
C PHE A 192 -3.90 0.00 11.31
N GLN A 193 -4.03 -0.11 9.99
CA GLN A 193 -4.05 1.06 9.09
C GLN A 193 -5.22 2.00 9.37
N VAL A 194 -6.43 1.46 9.54
CA VAL A 194 -7.63 2.24 9.89
C VAL A 194 -7.50 2.91 11.26
N ALA A 195 -6.88 2.24 12.23
CA ALA A 195 -6.63 2.86 13.53
C ALA A 195 -5.65 4.03 13.43
N ILE A 196 -4.54 3.89 12.67
CA ILE A 196 -3.57 4.96 12.49
C ILE A 196 -4.17 6.12 11.70
N GLN A 197 -4.84 5.85 10.58
CA GLN A 197 -5.38 6.91 9.74
C GLN A 197 -6.44 7.73 10.49
N ASN A 198 -7.32 7.09 11.26
CA ASN A 198 -8.40 7.79 11.97
C ASN A 198 -7.89 8.57 13.19
N ARG A 199 -6.86 8.07 13.89
CA ARG A 199 -6.36 8.70 15.12
C ARG A 199 -5.26 9.73 14.87
N VAL A 200 -4.41 9.48 13.87
CA VAL A 200 -3.25 10.33 13.60
C VAL A 200 -3.53 11.19 12.37
N ILE A 201 -3.79 10.58 11.22
CA ILE A 201 -3.87 11.33 9.96
C ILE A 201 -5.07 12.28 9.96
N ALA A 202 -6.27 11.81 10.32
CA ALA A 202 -7.44 12.67 10.38
C ALA A 202 -7.23 13.85 11.34
N SER A 203 -6.58 13.61 12.49
CA SER A 203 -6.25 14.67 13.45
C SER A 203 -5.23 15.67 12.91
N VAL A 204 -4.21 15.22 12.16
CA VAL A 204 -3.25 16.11 11.48
C VAL A 204 -3.98 16.98 10.47
N LEU A 205 -4.79 16.37 9.62
CA LEU A 205 -5.46 17.05 8.52
C LEU A 205 -6.58 17.99 8.99
N SER A 206 -7.16 17.76 10.18
CA SER A 206 -8.26 18.56 10.74
C SER A 206 -7.81 19.72 11.63
N THR A 207 -6.53 19.82 11.99
CA THR A 207 -6.07 20.73 13.06
C THR A 207 -5.07 21.76 12.53
N ALA A 208 -5.32 23.05 12.82
CA ALA A 208 -4.43 24.17 12.50
C ALA A 208 -3.26 24.37 13.50
N LYS A 209 -3.12 23.48 14.49
CA LYS A 209 -2.09 23.56 15.54
C LYS A 209 -0.99 22.50 15.34
N PRO A 210 0.28 22.80 15.64
CA PRO A 210 1.37 21.84 15.55
C PRO A 210 1.09 20.62 16.44
N LEU A 211 1.19 19.43 15.86
CA LEU A 211 0.94 18.20 16.60
C LEU A 211 2.12 17.84 17.49
N ARG A 212 1.82 17.57 18.77
CA ARG A 212 2.77 16.89 19.66
C ARG A 212 2.83 15.41 19.26
N PRO A 213 4.02 14.84 19.02
CA PRO A 213 4.12 13.42 18.67
C PRO A 213 3.49 12.57 19.79
N PRO A 214 2.59 11.63 19.45
CA PRO A 214 1.94 10.81 20.45
C PRO A 214 2.97 10.04 21.29
N LEU A 215 2.63 9.76 22.55
CA LEU A 215 3.54 9.13 23.53
C LEU A 215 4.22 7.87 22.97
N ALA A 216 3.50 7.07 22.17
CA ALA A 216 4.06 5.89 21.50
C ALA A 216 5.22 6.21 20.54
N VAL A 217 5.12 7.30 19.76
CA VAL A 217 6.18 7.76 18.85
C VAL A 217 7.37 8.29 19.63
N ARG A 218 7.12 8.95 20.78
CA ARG A 218 8.17 9.40 21.69
C ARG A 218 8.88 8.21 22.35
N LEU A 219 8.15 7.18 22.78
CA LEU A 219 8.72 5.94 23.31
C LEU A 219 9.56 5.19 22.26
N LEU A 220 9.11 5.15 21.01
CA LEU A 220 9.86 4.57 19.88
C LEU A 220 11.18 5.32 19.55
N ARG A 221 11.32 6.58 19.96
CA ARG A 221 12.60 7.31 19.90
C ARG A 221 13.54 6.91 21.02
N LEU A 222 13.01 6.56 22.20
CA LEU A 222 13.79 6.24 23.39
C LEU A 222 14.26 4.78 23.43
N VAL A 223 13.55 3.86 22.76
CA VAL A 223 13.91 2.43 22.76
C VAL A 223 14.17 1.92 21.33
N PRO A 224 15.44 1.94 20.85
CA PRO A 224 15.79 1.57 19.48
C PRO A 224 15.37 0.15 19.08
N ARG A 225 15.31 -0.79 20.04
CA ARG A 225 14.86 -2.17 19.78
C ARG A 225 13.38 -2.25 19.38
N LEU A 226 12.52 -1.36 19.89
CA LEU A 226 11.11 -1.28 19.49
C LEU A 226 10.94 -0.77 18.04
N ARG A 227 11.92 -0.10 17.44
CA ARG A 227 11.89 0.32 16.02
C ARG A 227 11.93 -0.87 15.04
N ARG A 228 12.46 -2.02 15.48
CA ARG A 228 12.56 -3.23 14.64
C ARG A 228 11.19 -3.88 14.41
N ILE A 229 10.25 -3.70 15.32
CA ILE A 229 8.93 -4.36 15.27
C ILE A 229 8.04 -3.72 14.16
N PRO A 230 7.86 -2.38 14.08
CA PRO A 230 7.18 -1.75 12.97
C PRO A 230 7.87 -2.01 11.63
N ALA A 231 9.22 -1.94 11.60
CA ALA A 231 9.98 -2.18 10.38
C ALA A 231 9.79 -3.61 9.83
N ARG A 232 9.73 -4.61 10.71
CA ARG A 232 9.46 -6.00 10.33
C ARG A 232 8.00 -6.23 9.93
N LEU A 233 7.04 -5.60 10.63
CA LEU A 233 5.62 -5.62 10.24
C LEU A 233 5.36 -4.97 8.89
N VAL A 234 6.09 -3.89 8.59
CA VAL A 234 6.07 -3.15 7.31
C VAL A 234 6.72 -3.96 6.18
N GLY A 235 7.91 -4.52 6.43
CA GLY A 235 8.68 -5.24 5.40
C GLY A 235 8.25 -6.68 5.16
N ILE A 236 7.76 -7.39 6.18
CA ILE A 236 7.52 -8.84 6.15
C ILE A 236 6.02 -9.19 6.34
N GLY A 237 5.24 -8.33 7.01
CA GLY A 237 3.81 -8.53 7.25
C GLY A 237 3.48 -9.52 8.39
N VAL A 238 2.18 -9.71 8.63
CA VAL A 238 1.66 -10.46 9.79
C VAL A 238 1.73 -11.99 9.61
N ARG A 239 1.86 -12.48 8.35
CA ARG A 239 2.05 -13.90 8.04
C ARG A 239 2.68 -14.08 6.65
N PRO A 240 4.02 -14.15 6.57
CA PRO A 240 4.74 -14.34 5.31
C PRO A 240 4.36 -15.64 4.62
N GLU A 241 4.33 -15.61 3.29
CA GLU A 241 4.18 -16.80 2.47
C GLU A 241 5.50 -17.06 1.75
N HIS A 242 5.86 -18.32 1.65
CA HIS A 242 7.03 -18.78 0.93
C HIS A 242 6.55 -19.74 -0.16
N VAL A 243 7.21 -19.69 -1.31
CA VAL A 243 6.93 -20.63 -2.40
C VAL A 243 7.27 -22.04 -1.91
N LYS A 244 6.30 -22.95 -2.01
CA LYS A 244 6.56 -24.37 -1.75
C LYS A 244 7.00 -24.99 -3.07
N MET A 245 8.30 -25.23 -3.21
CA MET A 245 8.82 -26.04 -4.30
C MET A 245 8.42 -27.49 -3.99
N GLU A 246 7.52 -28.06 -4.80
CA GLU A 246 7.52 -29.52 -4.92
C GLU A 246 8.89 -29.88 -5.50
N ARG A 247 9.72 -30.62 -4.75
CA ARG A 247 10.89 -31.26 -5.34
C ARG A 247 10.35 -32.10 -6.48
N ALA A 248 10.73 -31.76 -7.72
CA ALA A 248 10.57 -32.69 -8.82
C ALA A 248 11.16 -34.03 -8.36
N PRO A 249 10.44 -35.16 -8.50
CA PRO A 249 11.06 -36.46 -8.26
C PRO A 249 12.33 -36.49 -9.11
N GLY A 250 13.47 -36.71 -8.44
CA GLY A 250 14.77 -36.68 -9.09
C GLY A 250 14.74 -37.57 -10.31
N ARG A 251 15.13 -37.03 -11.47
CA ARG A 251 15.69 -37.88 -12.51
C ARG A 251 16.94 -38.49 -11.89
N ASP A 252 16.83 -39.75 -11.47
CA ASP A 252 17.99 -40.60 -11.29
C ASP A 252 18.71 -40.67 -12.64
N LEU A 253 19.67 -39.78 -12.83
CA LEU A 253 20.74 -40.01 -13.80
C LEU A 253 21.73 -40.97 -13.13
N ARG A 254 21.41 -42.26 -13.20
CA ARG A 254 22.40 -43.32 -13.05
C ARG A 254 22.37 -44.22 -14.29
N SER A 255 23.60 -44.54 -14.71
CA SER A 255 24.08 -45.51 -15.70
C SER A 255 23.66 -45.32 -17.17
N SER A 256 24.59 -44.78 -17.95
CA SER A 256 25.43 -45.59 -18.85
C SER A 256 26.77 -44.88 -19.04
#